data_AF-A0A5D4TXB7-F1
#
_entry.id   AF-A0A5D4TXB7-F1
#
_cell.length_a   1.000
_cell.length_b   1.000
_cell.length_c   1.000
_cell.angle_alpha   90.00
_cell.angle_beta   90.00
_cell.angle_gamma   90.00
#
_symmetry.space_group_name_H-M   'P 1'
#
loop_
_entity.id
_entity.type
_entity.pdbx_description
1 polymer ?
#
loop_
_entity_poly.entity_id
_entity_poly.type
_entity_poly.pdbx_seq_one_letter_code
_entity_poly.pdbx_strand_id
1 'polypeptide(L)'
;MTNNKRVAKQTDKREQLNLVLSSLREAMLEAKDAGDFELSASLQVALDQVENQAADCFAVVLDQCTIELPNAGGTIISTPPLFSRVINDPFSLECCISPTTVAAVTDCGILPDAATVNEVRATGPLNYYLTFDLNTYFNDGNQNCNDQDVRPFICPGSTCVDEVLCYTPLDEVDVCPDFCNGEVFSFAVRCSLCQFGDKITATYVIVHILPDCN
;
A
#
# COMPACT_ATOMS: atom_id res chain seq x y z
N MET A 1 -21.22 -13.94 -16.90
CA MET A 1 -20.46 -14.61 -15.80
C MET A 1 -19.31 -13.76 -15.24
N THR A 2 -19.03 -12.56 -15.78
CA THR A 2 -17.93 -11.66 -15.39
C THR A 2 -18.26 -10.71 -14.23
N ASN A 3 -19.50 -10.23 -14.10
CA ASN A 3 -19.89 -9.28 -13.04
C ASN A 3 -19.76 -9.84 -11.61
N ASN A 4 -20.18 -11.09 -11.37
CA ASN A 4 -20.11 -11.68 -10.03
C ASN A 4 -18.67 -11.86 -9.52
N LYS A 5 -17.69 -12.04 -10.43
CA LYS A 5 -16.27 -12.12 -10.06
C LYS A 5 -15.69 -10.74 -9.72
N ARG A 6 -16.10 -9.68 -10.41
CA ARG A 6 -15.66 -8.30 -10.15
C ARG A 6 -16.18 -7.78 -8.81
N VAL A 7 -17.47 -7.99 -8.53
CA VAL A 7 -18.10 -7.62 -7.25
C VAL A 7 -17.47 -8.37 -6.07
N ALA A 8 -17.18 -9.67 -6.23
CA ALA A 8 -16.46 -10.45 -5.22
C ALA A 8 -15.03 -9.93 -4.98
N LYS A 9 -14.28 -9.59 -6.04
CA LYS A 9 -12.91 -9.02 -5.95
C LYS A 9 -12.91 -7.66 -5.23
N GLN A 10 -13.92 -6.81 -5.48
CA GLN A 10 -14.07 -5.53 -4.78
C GLN A 10 -14.46 -5.70 -3.31
N THR A 11 -15.28 -6.71 -2.99
CA THR A 11 -15.67 -7.00 -1.59
C THR A 11 -14.48 -7.47 -0.76
N ASP A 12 -13.67 -8.39 -1.29
CA ASP A 12 -12.45 -8.89 -0.65
C ASP A 12 -11.42 -7.76 -0.43
N LYS A 13 -11.22 -6.89 -1.42
CA LYS A 13 -10.35 -5.71 -1.28
C LYS A 13 -10.80 -4.75 -0.20
N ARG A 14 -12.12 -4.50 -0.09
CA ARG A 14 -12.67 -3.63 0.94
C ARG A 14 -12.46 -4.21 2.34
N GLU A 15 -12.59 -5.52 2.50
CA GLU A 15 -12.27 -6.20 3.76
C GLU A 15 -10.78 -6.10 4.10
N GLN A 16 -9.90 -6.35 3.14
CA GLN A 16 -8.45 -6.20 3.32
C GLN A 16 -8.06 -4.76 3.67
N LEU A 17 -8.67 -3.77 3.03
CA LEU A 17 -8.41 -2.36 3.34
C LEU A 17 -8.93 -1.95 4.71
N ASN A 18 -10.08 -2.47 5.14
CA ASN A 18 -10.57 -2.26 6.50
C ASN A 18 -9.60 -2.82 7.55
N LEU A 19 -8.96 -3.96 7.26
CA LEU A 19 -7.89 -4.50 8.11
C LEU A 19 -6.69 -3.56 8.14
N VAL A 20 -6.23 -3.05 6.99
CA VAL A 20 -5.16 -2.04 6.92
C VAL A 20 -5.51 -0.79 7.74
N LEU A 21 -6.73 -0.26 7.60
CA LEU A 21 -7.22 0.89 8.35
C LEU A 21 -7.23 0.62 9.86
N SER A 22 -7.64 -0.57 10.28
CA SER A 22 -7.60 -0.95 11.69
C SER A 22 -6.16 -0.98 12.22
N SER A 23 -5.22 -1.58 11.47
CA SER A 23 -3.81 -1.63 11.85
C SER A 23 -3.15 -0.25 11.86
N LEU A 24 -3.52 0.66 10.94
CA LEU A 24 -3.05 2.05 10.96
C LEU A 24 -3.55 2.80 12.19
N ARG A 25 -4.81 2.60 12.59
CA ARG A 25 -5.38 3.23 13.80
C ARG A 25 -4.71 2.70 15.07
N GLU A 26 -4.46 1.40 15.14
CA GLU A 26 -3.70 0.78 16.24
C GLU A 26 -2.27 1.35 16.32
N ALA A 27 -1.56 1.39 15.18
CA ALA A 27 -0.23 1.98 15.11
C ALA A 27 -0.20 3.44 15.56
N MET A 28 -1.24 4.21 15.22
CA MET A 28 -1.33 5.61 15.61
C MET A 28 -1.55 5.77 17.12
N LEU A 29 -2.33 4.88 17.75
CA LEU A 29 -2.50 4.87 19.19
C LEU A 29 -1.18 4.53 19.89
N GLU A 30 -0.47 3.49 19.44
CA GLU A 30 0.83 3.12 19.98
C GLU A 30 1.86 4.25 19.85
N ALA A 31 1.92 4.92 18.70
CA ALA A 31 2.81 6.05 18.48
C ALA A 31 2.50 7.22 19.43
N LYS A 32 1.22 7.54 19.65
CA LYS A 32 0.79 8.59 20.59
C LYS A 32 1.15 8.24 22.03
N ASP A 33 0.94 6.98 22.43
CA ASP A 33 1.26 6.50 23.78
C ASP A 33 2.78 6.50 24.04
N ALA A 34 3.58 6.25 22.99
CA ALA A 34 5.04 6.33 23.03
C ALA A 34 5.59 7.76 22.95
N GLY A 35 4.75 8.77 22.66
CA GLY A 35 5.19 10.15 22.45
C GLY A 35 5.89 10.39 21.10
N ASP A 36 5.73 9.48 20.14
CA ASP A 36 6.29 9.59 18.80
C ASP A 36 5.36 10.39 17.87
N PHE A 37 5.47 11.71 17.97
CA PHE A 37 4.62 12.64 17.21
C PHE A 37 4.90 12.62 15.70
N GLU A 38 6.11 12.28 15.28
CA GLU A 38 6.47 12.22 13.86
C GLU A 38 5.83 11.00 13.19
N LEU A 39 5.91 9.84 13.86
CA LEU A 39 5.23 8.63 13.42
C LEU A 39 3.70 8.82 13.42
N SER A 40 3.14 9.40 14.49
CA SER A 40 1.70 9.67 14.55
C SER A 40 1.23 10.60 13.42
N ALA A 41 2.01 11.61 13.03
CA ALA A 41 1.66 12.50 11.93
C ALA A 41 1.72 11.76 10.58
N SER A 42 2.75 10.93 10.35
CA SER A 42 2.86 10.13 9.13
C SER A 42 1.72 9.11 9.01
N LEU A 43 1.31 8.49 10.12
CA LEU A 43 0.18 7.57 10.17
C LEU A 43 -1.16 8.27 9.90
N GLN A 44 -1.35 9.49 10.41
CA GLN A 44 -2.55 10.27 10.12
C GLN A 44 -2.67 10.58 8.63
N VAL A 45 -1.57 10.98 7.97
CA VAL A 45 -1.56 11.22 6.52
C VAL A 45 -1.94 9.95 5.75
N ALA A 46 -1.38 8.79 6.12
CA ALA A 46 -1.73 7.53 5.48
C ALA A 46 -3.21 7.16 5.70
N LEU A 47 -3.74 7.40 6.91
CA LEU A 47 -5.14 7.17 7.22
C LEU A 47 -6.06 8.05 6.36
N ASP A 48 -5.78 9.35 6.29
CA ASP A 48 -6.57 10.31 5.51
C ASP A 48 -6.59 9.94 4.03
N GLN A 49 -5.45 9.51 3.48
CA GLN A 49 -5.36 9.08 2.08
C GLN A 49 -6.14 7.80 1.80
N VAL A 50 -6.09 6.80 2.71
CA VAL A 50 -6.88 5.58 2.55
C VAL A 50 -8.38 5.86 2.68
N GLU A 51 -8.79 6.72 3.63
CA GLU A 51 -10.19 7.08 3.85
C GLU A 51 -10.77 7.86 2.66
N ASN A 52 -10.01 8.78 2.05
CA ASN A 52 -10.45 9.53 0.88
C ASN A 52 -10.64 8.65 -0.37
N GLN A 53 -9.81 7.61 -0.54
CA GLN A 53 -9.87 6.69 -1.69
C GLN A 53 -10.98 5.64 -1.60
N ALA A 54 -11.58 5.45 -0.42
CA ALA A 54 -12.68 4.52 -0.21
C ALA A 54 -14.03 5.00 -0.78
N ALA A 55 -14.09 6.21 -1.36
CA ALA A 55 -15.34 6.87 -1.73
C ALA A 55 -15.94 6.38 -3.06
N ASP A 56 -15.17 6.21 -4.14
CA ASP A 56 -15.78 6.06 -5.48
C ASP A 56 -15.22 4.98 -6.41
N CYS A 57 -13.94 4.57 -6.35
CA CYS A 57 -13.39 3.52 -7.25
C CYS A 57 -12.38 2.53 -6.63
N PHE A 58 -11.96 2.71 -5.37
CA PHE A 58 -10.96 1.87 -4.68
C PHE A 58 -9.69 1.64 -5.52
N ALA A 59 -8.99 2.73 -5.87
CA ALA A 59 -7.74 2.68 -6.63
C ALA A 59 -6.55 2.30 -5.72
N VAL A 60 -6.65 1.14 -5.06
CA VAL A 60 -5.66 0.62 -4.11
C VAL A 60 -5.13 -0.73 -4.57
N VAL A 61 -3.80 -0.85 -4.52
CA VAL A 61 -3.05 -2.08 -4.80
C VAL A 61 -2.37 -2.54 -3.52
N LEU A 62 -2.53 -3.81 -3.21
CA LEU A 62 -1.92 -4.45 -2.04
C LEU A 62 -0.89 -5.46 -2.50
N ASP A 63 0.22 -5.53 -1.79
CA ASP A 63 1.20 -6.61 -1.89
C ASP A 63 1.70 -6.98 -0.50
N GLN A 64 2.53 -8.02 -0.40
CA GLN A 64 3.12 -8.48 0.84
C GLN A 64 4.61 -8.71 0.68
N CYS A 65 5.39 -8.13 1.59
CA CYS A 65 6.80 -8.44 1.75
C CYS A 65 7.01 -9.24 3.05
N THR A 66 7.90 -10.23 3.02
CA THR A 66 8.42 -10.85 4.25
C THR A 66 9.94 -10.77 4.27
N ILE A 67 10.48 -10.29 5.39
CA ILE A 67 11.92 -10.19 5.62
C ILE A 67 12.34 -11.11 6.76
N GLU A 68 13.39 -11.88 6.52
CA GLU A 68 14.07 -12.68 7.54
C GLU A 68 15.34 -11.95 8.00
N LEU A 69 15.40 -11.68 9.30
CA LEU A 69 16.50 -10.98 9.94
C LEU A 69 17.29 -11.97 10.82
N PRO A 70 18.62 -12.01 10.69
CA PRO A 70 19.46 -12.79 11.59
C PRO A 70 19.44 -12.15 12.98
N ASN A 71 19.09 -12.92 14.00
CA ASN A 71 19.04 -12.48 15.39
C ASN A 71 19.77 -13.44 16.35
N ALA A 72 20.84 -14.08 15.86
CA ALA A 72 21.66 -14.98 16.67
C ALA A 72 22.23 -14.25 17.87
N GLY A 73 21.93 -14.71 19.08
CA GLY A 73 22.41 -14.07 20.31
C GLY A 73 21.90 -12.63 20.54
N GLY A 74 20.79 -12.23 19.91
CA GLY A 74 20.19 -10.90 20.11
C GLY A 74 20.90 -9.77 19.34
N THR A 75 21.44 -10.06 18.16
CA THR A 75 22.14 -9.07 17.32
C THR A 75 21.24 -7.95 16.80
N ILE A 76 19.93 -8.16 16.73
CA ILE A 76 18.93 -7.14 16.42
C ILE A 76 18.36 -6.62 17.75
N ILE A 77 18.57 -5.35 18.01
CA ILE A 77 18.24 -4.71 19.30
C ILE A 77 16.88 -4.05 19.23
N SER A 78 16.57 -3.39 18.11
CA SER A 78 15.28 -2.75 17.88
C SER A 78 14.31 -3.67 17.18
N THR A 79 13.04 -3.56 17.54
CA THR A 79 11.98 -4.28 16.85
C THR A 79 11.74 -3.67 15.46
N PRO A 80 11.54 -4.47 14.40
CA PRO A 80 11.14 -3.95 13.09
C PRO A 80 9.94 -2.99 13.20
N PRO A 81 9.93 -1.84 12.52
CA PRO A 81 8.90 -0.83 12.75
C PRO A 81 7.52 -1.33 12.34
N LEU A 82 6.47 -0.88 13.04
CA LEU A 82 5.09 -1.22 12.70
C LEU A 82 4.65 -0.55 11.39
N PHE A 83 5.17 0.64 11.11
CA PHE A 83 4.90 1.40 9.88
C PHE A 83 6.22 1.84 9.25
N SER A 84 6.31 1.74 7.93
CA SER A 84 7.43 2.31 7.19
C SER A 84 6.98 2.95 5.90
N ARG A 85 7.74 3.95 5.44
CA ARG A 85 7.57 4.50 4.10
C ARG A 85 8.11 3.52 3.07
N VAL A 86 7.46 3.48 1.93
CA VAL A 86 7.85 2.64 0.80
C VAL A 86 8.23 3.55 -0.34
N ILE A 87 9.43 3.35 -0.86
CA ILE A 87 9.83 3.99 -2.11
C ILE A 87 9.21 3.16 -3.23
N ASN A 88 8.48 3.81 -4.13
CA ASN A 88 7.89 3.17 -5.30
C ASN A 88 8.56 3.65 -6.59
N ASP A 89 8.46 2.84 -7.62
CA ASP A 89 8.86 3.15 -8.99
C ASP A 89 7.68 2.81 -9.92
N PRO A 90 6.82 3.80 -10.21
CA PRO A 90 5.62 3.65 -11.02
C PRO A 90 5.88 3.88 -12.51
N PHE A 91 7.14 3.98 -12.95
CA PHE A 91 7.50 4.36 -14.33
C PHE A 91 6.86 3.48 -15.41
N SER A 92 6.55 2.22 -15.08
CA SER A 92 5.94 1.26 -16.01
C SER A 92 4.41 1.17 -15.91
N LEU A 93 3.78 2.05 -15.12
CA LEU A 93 2.33 2.14 -15.07
C LEU A 93 1.81 2.89 -16.30
N GLU A 94 0.82 2.29 -16.95
CA GLU A 94 0.15 2.85 -18.10
C GLU A 94 -1.30 3.17 -17.75
N CYS A 95 -1.82 4.24 -18.36
CA CYS A 95 -3.24 4.56 -18.30
C CYS A 95 -3.96 3.95 -19.50
N CYS A 96 -4.98 3.13 -19.24
CA CYS A 96 -5.82 2.52 -20.26
C CYS A 96 -7.24 3.05 -20.16
N ILE A 97 -7.75 3.63 -21.24
CA ILE A 97 -9.14 4.12 -21.33
C ILE A 97 -9.90 3.17 -22.25
N SER A 98 -11.02 2.63 -21.76
CA SER A 98 -11.86 1.75 -22.57
C SER A 98 -13.36 2.01 -22.33
N PRO A 99 -14.19 2.07 -23.38
CA PRO A 99 -15.63 2.18 -23.20
C PRO A 99 -16.20 0.97 -22.46
N THR A 100 -17.03 1.22 -21.45
CA THR A 100 -17.77 0.21 -20.70
C THR A 100 -19.21 0.64 -20.49
N THR A 101 -20.09 -0.30 -20.16
CA THR A 101 -21.46 -0.01 -19.77
C THR A 101 -21.60 0.01 -18.25
N VAL A 102 -22.33 0.98 -17.72
CA VAL A 102 -22.63 1.11 -16.29
C VAL A 102 -24.12 1.01 -16.06
N ALA A 103 -24.49 0.46 -14.91
CA ALA A 103 -25.89 0.38 -14.48
C ALA A 103 -26.31 1.71 -13.83
N ALA A 104 -27.57 2.11 -14.04
CA ALA A 104 -28.16 3.25 -13.35
C ALA A 104 -28.98 2.78 -12.14
N VAL A 105 -28.80 3.42 -10.99
CA VAL A 105 -29.67 3.24 -9.83
C VAL A 105 -30.85 4.19 -9.98
N THR A 106 -32.07 3.63 -9.99
CA THR A 106 -33.32 4.41 -10.07
C THR A 106 -34.22 4.07 -8.88
N ASP A 107 -35.22 4.90 -8.61
CA ASP A 107 -36.24 4.63 -7.57
C ASP A 107 -36.99 3.30 -7.79
N CYS A 108 -36.99 2.78 -9.02
CA CYS A 108 -37.63 1.52 -9.39
C CYS A 108 -36.68 0.31 -9.40
N GLY A 109 -35.40 0.50 -9.05
CA GLY A 109 -34.36 -0.53 -9.04
C GLY A 109 -33.17 -0.22 -9.95
N ILE A 110 -32.29 -1.21 -10.13
CA ILE A 110 -31.08 -1.10 -10.95
C ILE A 110 -31.44 -1.36 -12.42
N LEU A 111 -31.19 -0.38 -13.29
CA LEU A 111 -31.27 -0.52 -14.74
C LEU A 111 -29.89 -0.92 -15.29
N PRO A 112 -29.70 -2.16 -15.75
CA PRO A 112 -28.41 -2.60 -16.30
C PRO A 112 -28.12 -1.89 -17.64
N ASP A 113 -26.84 -1.67 -17.93
CA ASP A 113 -26.33 -1.10 -19.19
C ASP A 113 -27.01 0.22 -19.61
N ALA A 114 -27.31 1.07 -18.63
CA ALA A 114 -28.09 2.30 -18.81
C ALA A 114 -27.30 3.41 -19.52
N ALA A 115 -25.97 3.41 -19.39
CA ALA A 115 -25.09 4.38 -20.02
C ALA A 115 -23.77 3.73 -20.44
N THR A 116 -23.15 4.26 -21.49
CA THR A 116 -21.77 3.93 -21.87
C THR A 116 -20.87 5.06 -21.42
N VAL A 117 -19.82 4.73 -20.67
CA VAL A 117 -18.81 5.64 -20.13
C VAL A 117 -17.43 5.10 -20.45
N ASN A 118 -16.40 5.91 -20.32
CA ASN A 118 -15.02 5.46 -20.35
C ASN A 118 -14.64 4.92 -18.95
N GLU A 119 -14.17 3.68 -18.87
CA GLU A 119 -13.47 3.14 -17.70
C GLU A 119 -11.98 3.46 -17.85
N VAL A 120 -11.44 4.25 -16.91
CA VAL A 120 -10.03 4.61 -16.86
C VAL A 120 -9.33 3.67 -15.88
N ARG A 121 -8.26 3.02 -16.33
CA ARG A 121 -7.49 2.05 -15.55
C ARG A 121 -6.02 2.41 -15.48
N ALA A 122 -5.41 2.13 -14.33
CA ALA A 122 -3.98 1.93 -14.24
C ALA A 122 -3.65 0.46 -14.50
N THR A 123 -2.71 0.20 -15.40
CA THR A 123 -2.25 -1.15 -15.73
C THR A 123 -0.74 -1.21 -15.83
N GLY A 124 -0.13 -2.26 -15.31
CA GLY A 124 1.32 -2.47 -15.46
C GLY A 124 2.01 -2.84 -14.16
N PRO A 125 3.33 -3.08 -14.18
CA PRO A 125 4.09 -3.38 -12.97
C PRO A 125 4.38 -2.11 -12.17
N LEU A 126 4.31 -2.23 -10.85
CA LEU A 126 4.74 -1.23 -9.88
C LEU A 126 5.83 -1.85 -9.01
N ASN A 127 7.05 -1.33 -9.13
CA ASN A 127 8.16 -1.78 -8.30
C ASN A 127 8.18 -1.00 -6.99
N TYR A 128 8.65 -1.63 -5.93
CA TYR A 128 8.77 -0.97 -4.64
C TYR A 128 9.95 -1.47 -3.81
N TYR A 129 10.36 -0.63 -2.88
CA TYR A 129 11.44 -0.86 -1.93
C TYR A 129 10.97 -0.46 -0.55
N LEU A 130 10.63 -1.46 0.27
CA LEU A 130 10.46 -1.25 1.70
C LEU A 130 11.84 -1.12 2.32
N THR A 131 12.10 0.02 2.96
CA THR A 131 13.35 0.29 3.67
C THR A 131 13.06 0.68 5.10
N PHE A 132 13.83 0.16 6.06
CA PHE A 132 13.80 0.63 7.43
C PHE A 132 15.14 0.36 8.12
N ASP A 133 15.43 1.17 9.13
CA ASP A 133 16.66 1.08 9.90
C ASP A 133 16.42 0.33 11.21
N LEU A 134 17.38 -0.50 11.62
CA LEU A 134 17.39 -1.14 12.94
C LEU A 134 18.69 -0.87 13.67
N ASN A 135 18.60 -0.72 14.99
CA ASN A 135 19.73 -0.81 15.89
C ASN A 135 20.20 -2.26 15.95
N THR A 136 21.46 -2.48 15.63
CA THR A 136 22.08 -3.80 15.56
C THR A 136 23.46 -3.80 16.20
N TYR A 137 24.04 -4.98 16.38
CA TYR A 137 25.47 -5.17 16.60
C TYR A 137 26.23 -5.49 15.29
N PHE A 138 25.59 -5.32 14.14
CA PHE A 138 26.23 -5.52 12.84
C PHE A 138 27.06 -4.29 12.51
N ASN A 139 28.37 -4.38 12.73
CA ASN A 139 29.31 -3.33 12.37
C ASN A 139 30.10 -3.69 11.10
N ASP A 140 30.86 -2.70 10.59
CA ASP A 140 31.69 -2.81 9.38
C ASP A 140 33.06 -3.48 9.64
N GLY A 141 33.26 -4.06 10.82
CA GLY A 141 34.50 -4.68 11.26
C GLY A 141 35.54 -3.71 11.82
N ASN A 142 35.31 -2.38 11.76
CA ASN A 142 36.22 -1.38 12.31
C ASN A 142 35.92 -1.01 13.77
N GLN A 143 34.85 -1.57 14.33
CA GLN A 143 34.30 -1.27 15.65
C GLN A 143 34.34 -2.52 16.55
N ASN A 144 34.19 -2.35 17.87
CA ASN A 144 34.12 -3.48 18.79
C ASN A 144 32.81 -4.26 18.60
N CYS A 145 32.79 -5.55 18.96
CA CYS A 145 31.60 -6.39 18.86
C CYS A 145 30.42 -5.92 19.74
N ASN A 146 30.67 -5.04 20.71
CA ASN A 146 29.63 -4.48 21.59
C ASN A 146 29.14 -3.11 21.13
N ASP A 147 29.70 -2.56 20.05
CA ASP A 147 29.30 -1.26 19.53
C ASP A 147 28.00 -1.44 18.74
N GLN A 148 27.02 -0.57 19.02
CA GLN A 148 25.73 -0.56 18.34
C GLN A 148 25.84 0.28 17.07
N ASP A 149 25.25 -0.22 15.99
CA ASP A 149 25.19 0.49 14.71
C ASP A 149 23.81 0.38 14.09
N VAL A 150 23.38 1.45 13.45
CA VAL A 150 22.11 1.54 12.74
C VAL A 150 22.31 1.01 11.34
N ARG A 151 21.59 -0.06 11.00
CA ARG A 151 21.71 -0.70 9.69
C ARG A 151 20.40 -0.68 8.92
N PRO A 152 20.43 -0.30 7.62
CA PRO A 152 19.26 -0.37 6.77
C PRO A 152 18.98 -1.81 6.37
N PHE A 153 17.71 -2.17 6.40
CA PHE A 153 17.18 -3.41 5.87
C PHE A 153 16.20 -3.09 4.76
N ILE A 154 16.26 -3.89 3.68
CA ILE A 154 15.52 -3.63 2.46
C ILE A 154 14.77 -4.89 2.05
N CYS A 155 13.52 -4.71 1.67
CA CYS A 155 12.70 -5.73 1.03
C CYS A 155 12.15 -5.17 -0.29
N PRO A 156 12.80 -5.46 -1.42
CA PRO A 156 12.29 -5.08 -2.73
C PRO A 156 11.17 -6.01 -3.16
N GLY A 157 10.26 -5.50 -3.97
CA GLY A 157 9.20 -6.29 -4.60
C GLY A 157 8.62 -5.61 -5.82
N SER A 158 7.67 -6.30 -6.45
CA SER A 158 6.97 -5.81 -7.63
C SER A 158 5.57 -6.40 -7.65
N THR A 159 4.57 -5.55 -7.87
CA THR A 159 3.17 -5.94 -7.96
C THR A 159 2.59 -5.58 -9.32
N CYS A 160 1.60 -6.33 -9.78
CA CYS A 160 0.89 -6.04 -11.02
C CYS A 160 -0.38 -5.23 -10.70
N VAL A 161 -0.47 -4.05 -11.31
CA VAL A 161 -1.61 -3.15 -11.21
C VAL A 161 -2.59 -3.44 -12.34
N ASP A 162 -3.87 -3.56 -11.99
CA ASP A 162 -5.01 -3.64 -12.91
C ASP A 162 -6.24 -3.08 -12.21
N GLU A 163 -6.21 -1.76 -11.95
CA GLU A 163 -7.20 -1.07 -11.12
C GLU A 163 -7.94 0.01 -11.89
N VAL A 164 -9.24 0.12 -11.60
CA VAL A 164 -10.07 1.21 -12.12
C VAL A 164 -9.81 2.44 -11.27
N LEU A 165 -9.47 3.55 -11.92
CA LEU A 165 -9.24 4.83 -11.27
C LEU A 165 -10.54 5.65 -11.19
N CYS A 166 -11.26 5.73 -12.32
CA CYS A 166 -12.50 6.48 -12.42
C CYS A 166 -13.35 6.04 -13.62
N TYR A 167 -14.56 6.60 -13.68
CA TYR A 167 -15.44 6.56 -14.85
C TYR A 167 -15.65 7.97 -15.40
N THR A 168 -15.46 8.17 -16.70
CA THR A 168 -15.56 9.50 -17.34
C THR A 168 -16.50 9.48 -18.55
N PRO A 169 -17.02 10.65 -18.98
CA PRO A 169 -17.74 10.78 -20.23
C PRO A 169 -16.92 10.31 -21.44
N LEU A 170 -17.61 9.91 -22.53
CA LEU A 170 -16.95 9.39 -23.74
C LEU A 170 -16.13 10.44 -24.48
N ASP A 171 -16.43 11.72 -24.29
CA ASP A 171 -15.82 12.88 -24.93
C ASP A 171 -14.66 13.50 -24.14
N GLU A 172 -14.36 12.98 -22.94
CA GLU A 172 -13.25 13.45 -22.11
C GLU A 172 -11.90 12.96 -22.68
N VAL A 173 -10.94 13.88 -22.85
CA VAL A 173 -9.70 13.63 -23.64
C VAL A 173 -8.42 13.62 -22.80
N ASP A 174 -8.47 14.03 -21.53
CA ASP A 174 -7.29 14.16 -20.66
C ASP A 174 -7.59 13.74 -19.21
N VAL A 175 -7.83 12.43 -19.03
CA VAL A 175 -8.28 11.84 -17.75
C VAL A 175 -7.20 11.03 -17.05
N CYS A 176 -6.05 10.84 -17.71
CA CYS A 176 -4.99 9.99 -17.23
C CYS A 176 -4.09 10.75 -16.26
N PRO A 177 -3.95 10.28 -15.00
CA PRO A 177 -3.06 10.93 -14.04
C PRO A 177 -1.59 10.71 -14.36
N ASP A 178 -0.74 11.49 -13.70
CA ASP A 178 0.70 11.37 -13.78
C ASP A 178 1.23 10.48 -12.66
N PHE A 179 1.36 9.19 -12.95
CA PHE A 179 1.86 8.23 -11.97
C PHE A 179 3.27 8.56 -11.44
N CYS A 180 4.11 9.29 -12.19
CA CYS A 180 5.52 9.49 -11.87
C CYS A 180 5.80 10.67 -10.93
N ASN A 181 4.92 11.68 -10.89
CA ASN A 181 5.17 12.93 -10.16
C ASN A 181 4.74 12.90 -8.69
N GLY A 182 4.93 11.74 -8.03
CA GLY A 182 4.65 11.55 -6.61
C GLY A 182 3.18 11.34 -6.26
N GLU A 183 2.34 11.08 -7.27
CA GLU A 183 0.91 10.88 -7.08
C GLU A 183 0.56 9.44 -6.64
N VAL A 184 1.46 8.48 -6.85
CA VAL A 184 1.36 7.15 -6.23
C VAL A 184 1.93 7.23 -4.82
N PHE A 185 1.06 7.15 -3.81
CA PHE A 185 1.48 7.07 -2.42
C PHE A 185 1.70 5.62 -2.01
N SER A 186 2.78 5.33 -1.26
CA SER A 186 3.06 3.97 -0.82
C SER A 186 3.61 3.90 0.59
N PHE A 187 3.12 2.93 1.34
CA PHE A 187 3.54 2.66 2.71
C PHE A 187 3.42 1.18 3.04
N ALA A 188 4.04 0.80 4.15
CA ALA A 188 4.00 -0.56 4.65
C ALA A 188 3.52 -0.60 6.10
N VAL A 189 2.72 -1.60 6.42
CA VAL A 189 2.29 -1.90 7.80
C VAL A 189 2.69 -3.33 8.13
N ARG A 190 3.42 -3.50 9.24
CA ARG A 190 3.84 -4.81 9.74
C ARG A 190 2.62 -5.56 10.26
N CYS A 191 2.25 -6.66 9.60
CA CYS A 191 1.09 -7.48 9.97
C CYS A 191 1.48 -8.71 10.79
N SER A 192 2.75 -9.14 10.74
CA SER A 192 3.24 -10.22 11.60
C SER A 192 4.69 -9.99 12.02
N LEU A 193 5.00 -10.46 13.22
CA LEU A 193 6.36 -10.54 13.75
C LEU A 193 6.51 -11.88 14.48
N CYS A 194 7.38 -12.72 13.96
CA CYS A 194 7.66 -14.04 14.53
C CYS A 194 9.14 -14.12 14.89
N GLN A 195 9.45 -14.67 16.05
CA GLN A 195 10.82 -14.99 16.44
C GLN A 195 10.94 -16.49 16.61
N PHE A 196 11.89 -17.10 15.90
CA PHE A 196 12.14 -18.54 15.96
C PHE A 196 13.64 -18.82 15.98
N GLY A 197 14.13 -19.34 17.10
CA GLY A 197 15.56 -19.53 17.33
C GLY A 197 16.32 -18.20 17.16
N ASP A 198 17.33 -18.24 16.29
CA ASP A 198 18.22 -17.13 15.97
C ASP A 198 17.72 -16.26 14.80
N LYS A 199 16.41 -16.25 14.53
CA LYS A 199 15.80 -15.47 13.45
C LYS A 199 14.60 -14.68 13.93
N ILE A 200 14.46 -13.47 13.37
CA ILE A 200 13.23 -12.69 13.39
C ILE A 200 12.67 -12.67 11.98
N THR A 201 11.39 -12.98 11.81
CA THR A 201 10.67 -12.85 10.56
C THR A 201 9.62 -11.76 10.73
N ALA A 202 9.65 -10.73 9.89
CA ALA A 202 8.64 -9.68 9.86
C ALA A 202 7.93 -9.69 8.51
N THR A 203 6.60 -9.68 8.54
CA THR A 203 5.78 -9.56 7.34
C THR A 203 5.11 -8.20 7.33
N TYR A 204 5.16 -7.55 6.17
CA TYR A 204 4.56 -6.25 5.90
C TYR A 204 3.54 -6.38 4.78
N VAL A 205 2.37 -5.78 4.99
CA VAL A 205 1.45 -5.44 3.90
C VAL A 205 1.94 -4.14 3.30
N ILE A 206 2.19 -4.17 2.00
CA ILE A 206 2.55 -3.01 1.19
C ILE A 206 1.25 -2.47 0.59
N VAL A 207 1.03 -1.17 0.75
CA VAL A 207 -0.16 -0.49 0.27
C VAL A 207 0.28 0.56 -0.72
N HIS A 208 -0.26 0.51 -1.93
CA HIS A 208 -0.12 1.54 -2.94
C HIS A 208 -1.47 2.18 -3.19
N ILE A 209 -1.53 3.49 -3.00
CA ILE A 209 -2.66 4.31 -3.34
C ILE A 209 -2.34 4.97 -4.67
N LEU A 210 -3.15 4.67 -5.68
CA LEU A 210 -3.01 5.24 -7.01
C LEU A 210 -3.68 6.63 -7.04
N PRO A 211 -3.24 7.52 -7.94
CA PRO A 211 -3.88 8.81 -8.12
C PRO A 211 -5.31 8.69 -8.65
N ASP A 212 -6.10 9.72 -8.37
CA ASP A 212 -7.38 9.95 -9.03
C ASP A 212 -7.16 10.41 -10.47
N CYS A 213 -8.19 10.32 -11.30
CA CYS A 213 -8.16 10.92 -12.63
C CYS A 213 -8.07 12.45 -12.57
N ASN A 214 -7.49 13.06 -13.62
CA ASN A 214 -7.38 14.52 -13.79
C ASN A 214 -8.74 15.20 -13.99
#